data_AF-A0A1D2J4V1-F1
#
_entry.id   AF-A0A1D2J4V1-F1
#
_cell.length_a   1.000
_cell.length_b   1.000
_cell.length_c   1.000
_cell.angle_alpha   90.00
_cell.angle_beta   90.00
_cell.angle_gamma   90.00
#
_symmetry.space_group_name_H-M   'P 1'
#
loop_
_entity.id
_entity.type
_entity.pdbx_description
1 polymer ?
#
loop_
_entity_poly.entity_id
_entity_poly.type
_entity_poly.pdbx_seq_one_letter_code
_entity_poly.pdbx_strand_id
1 'polypeptide(L)'
;MPRHPCRASMHSLPDEEKGYQHAALEATMKSSFEKELRFSMSNIPASSDPNAPMCFYDQKKFTCGDWAWGNFAARCNHEYRMGETCGMRLVHNTEPVGTKCKLCDKIDIKTRRLNTEIGRLQRWIQEGSTLKASMEKSRDQIADLQKEINQLEFERRHKKFSLGK
;
A
#
# COMPACT_ATOMS: atom_id res chain seq x y z
N MET A 1 -64.14 27.83 -34.14
CA MET A 1 -62.90 27.02 -34.08
C MET A 1 -62.25 27.23 -32.71
N PRO A 2 -61.63 26.19 -32.12
CA PRO A 2 -62.25 25.55 -30.95
C PRO A 2 -61.32 25.40 -29.74
N ARG A 3 -61.93 24.89 -28.66
CA ARG A 3 -61.36 24.16 -27.50
C ARG A 3 -60.95 25.00 -26.30
N HIS A 4 -61.76 24.92 -25.25
CA HIS A 4 -61.22 24.51 -23.95
C HIS A 4 -62.07 23.35 -23.40
N PRO A 5 -61.47 22.17 -23.18
CA PRO A 5 -62.17 21.02 -22.64
C PRO A 5 -62.14 21.03 -21.10
N CYS A 6 -63.28 20.61 -20.54
CA CYS A 6 -63.51 19.83 -19.32
C CYS A 6 -62.64 20.09 -18.08
N ARG A 7 -63.32 20.65 -17.08
CA ARG A 7 -63.09 20.47 -15.64
C ARG A 7 -63.20 18.97 -15.30
N ALA A 8 -62.08 18.31 -15.06
CA ALA A 8 -62.03 16.95 -14.52
C ALA A 8 -62.00 16.98 -12.99
N SER A 9 -62.79 16.08 -12.40
CA SER A 9 -63.04 15.91 -10.98
C SER A 9 -61.78 15.50 -10.22
N MET A 10 -61.56 16.12 -9.05
CA MET A 10 -60.56 15.64 -8.08
C MET A 10 -61.05 14.33 -7.48
N HIS A 11 -60.45 13.22 -7.90
CA HIS A 11 -60.47 11.97 -7.15
C HIS A 11 -59.20 11.91 -6.29
N SER A 12 -59.43 11.93 -4.98
CA SER A 12 -58.44 11.65 -3.94
C SER A 12 -57.90 10.22 -4.13
N LEU A 13 -56.59 10.07 -4.28
CA LEU A 13 -55.92 8.76 -4.22
C LEU A 13 -55.47 8.50 -2.77
N PRO A 14 -55.70 7.28 -2.23
CA PRO A 14 -55.48 6.96 -0.83
C PRO A 14 -53.99 6.78 -0.46
N ASP A 15 -53.68 7.11 0.78
CA ASP A 15 -52.36 7.15 1.44
C ASP A 15 -51.61 5.79 1.59
N GLU A 16 -52.01 4.73 0.89
CA GLU A 16 -51.44 3.38 1.10
C GLU A 16 -50.14 3.09 0.32
N GLU A 17 -49.84 3.80 -0.77
CA GLU A 17 -48.62 3.49 -1.56
C GLU A 17 -47.31 3.96 -0.90
N LYS A 18 -47.37 4.97 -0.02
CA LYS A 18 -46.16 5.51 0.64
C LYS A 18 -45.62 4.58 1.74
N GLY A 19 -46.48 3.77 2.37
CA GLY A 19 -46.07 2.80 3.38
C GLY A 19 -45.24 1.66 2.79
N TYR A 20 -45.60 1.19 1.60
CA TYR A 20 -44.90 0.09 0.92
C TYR A 20 -43.50 0.47 0.44
N GLN A 21 -43.30 1.69 -0.08
CA GLN A 21 -41.99 2.15 -0.52
C GLN A 21 -41.03 2.40 0.65
N HIS A 22 -41.53 2.92 1.77
CA HIS A 22 -40.71 3.18 2.96
C HIS A 22 -40.29 1.87 3.65
N ALA A 23 -41.20 0.88 3.74
CA ALA A 23 -40.88 -0.45 4.27
C ALA A 23 -39.87 -1.20 3.40
N ALA A 24 -39.94 -1.06 2.07
CA ALA A 24 -39.00 -1.68 1.13
C ALA A 24 -37.58 -1.09 1.22
N LEU A 25 -37.47 0.23 1.43
CA LEU A 25 -36.19 0.93 1.65
C LEU A 25 -35.58 0.60 3.02
N GLU A 26 -36.40 0.50 4.08
CA GLU A 26 -35.92 0.05 5.39
C GLU A 26 -35.45 -1.41 5.39
N ALA A 27 -36.15 -2.31 4.69
CA ALA A 27 -35.78 -3.72 4.58
C ALA A 27 -34.47 -3.92 3.80
N THR A 28 -34.23 -3.12 2.75
CA THR A 28 -32.98 -3.16 1.98
C THR A 28 -31.80 -2.58 2.75
N MET A 29 -31.98 -1.51 3.52
CA MET A 29 -30.95 -0.95 4.40
C MET A 29 -30.58 -1.87 5.56
N LYS A 30 -31.58 -2.49 6.23
CA LYS A 30 -31.33 -3.50 7.28
C LYS A 30 -30.61 -4.74 6.74
N SER A 31 -30.96 -5.21 5.54
CA SER A 31 -30.27 -6.36 4.92
C SER A 31 -28.83 -6.06 4.49
N SER A 32 -28.52 -4.81 4.14
CA SER A 32 -27.16 -4.38 3.80
C SER A 32 -26.28 -4.26 5.04
N PHE A 33 -26.83 -3.72 6.13
CA PHE A 33 -26.13 -3.60 7.41
C PHE A 33 -25.87 -4.98 8.06
N GLU A 34 -26.85 -5.91 7.99
CA GLU A 34 -26.65 -7.29 8.45
C GLU A 34 -25.65 -8.07 7.59
N LYS A 35 -25.59 -7.82 6.27
CA LYS A 35 -24.56 -8.39 5.38
C LYS A 35 -23.16 -7.84 5.69
N GLU A 36 -23.04 -6.55 6.00
CA GLU A 36 -21.77 -5.95 6.46
C GLU A 36 -21.30 -6.51 7.81
N LEU A 37 -22.22 -6.70 8.77
CA LEU A 37 -21.91 -7.34 10.05
C LEU A 37 -21.49 -8.81 9.87
N ARG A 38 -22.16 -9.58 9.00
CA ARG A 38 -21.74 -10.97 8.67
C ARG A 38 -20.40 -11.03 7.95
N PHE A 39 -20.11 -10.07 7.06
CA PHE A 39 -18.83 -9.97 6.35
C PHE A 39 -17.67 -9.58 7.29
N SER A 40 -17.96 -8.75 8.31
CA SER A 40 -16.97 -8.37 9.33
C SER A 40 -16.66 -9.50 10.33
N MET A 41 -17.62 -10.39 10.63
CA MET A 41 -17.44 -11.50 11.56
C MET A 41 -16.84 -12.77 10.92
N SER A 42 -16.73 -12.83 9.59
CA SER A 42 -16.16 -14.00 8.87
C SER A 42 -14.75 -13.77 8.32
N ASN A 43 -14.16 -12.59 8.55
CA ASN A 43 -12.79 -12.25 8.14
C ASN A 43 -11.87 -11.94 9.33
N ILE A 44 -12.05 -12.64 10.45
CA ILE A 44 -10.97 -12.83 11.41
C ILE A 44 -10.16 -14.02 10.88
N PRO A 45 -8.88 -13.87 10.48
CA PRO A 45 -8.02 -15.02 10.26
C PRO A 45 -7.77 -15.68 11.61
N ALA A 46 -8.72 -16.50 12.05
CA ALA A 46 -8.56 -17.39 13.18
C ALA A 46 -7.77 -18.61 12.72
N SER A 47 -6.48 -18.44 12.45
CA SER A 47 -5.55 -19.53 12.71
C SER A 47 -5.09 -19.40 14.15
N SER A 48 -6.03 -19.59 15.08
CA SER A 48 -5.76 -19.86 16.49
C SER A 48 -5.52 -21.36 16.72
N ASP A 49 -4.97 -22.05 15.72
CA ASP A 49 -4.57 -23.44 15.87
C ASP A 49 -3.14 -23.45 16.46
N PRO A 50 -2.93 -23.83 17.73
CA PRO A 50 -1.61 -23.91 18.32
C PRO A 50 -0.71 -24.97 17.66
N ASN A 51 -1.27 -25.80 16.76
CA ASN A 51 -0.55 -26.80 15.99
C ASN A 51 -0.35 -26.41 14.52
N ALA A 52 -0.62 -25.15 14.14
CA ALA A 52 -0.26 -24.66 12.81
C ALA A 52 1.24 -24.95 12.56
N PRO A 53 1.60 -25.65 11.47
CA PRO A 53 2.98 -26.03 11.23
C PRO A 53 3.81 -24.77 10.92
N MET A 54 4.73 -24.43 11.83
CA MET A 54 5.54 -23.22 11.77
C MET A 54 6.95 -23.51 11.22
N CYS A 55 7.31 -22.93 10.09
CA CYS A 55 8.69 -23.03 9.59
C CYS A 55 9.55 -21.90 10.14
N PHE A 56 10.76 -22.24 10.56
CA PHE A 56 11.72 -21.27 11.09
C PHE A 56 12.70 -20.84 10.00
N TYR A 57 12.91 -19.53 9.91
CA TYR A 57 13.84 -18.90 8.98
C TYR A 57 14.75 -17.97 9.77
N ASP A 58 15.99 -17.84 9.31
CA ASP A 58 16.85 -16.79 9.82
C ASP A 58 16.33 -15.42 9.38
N GLN A 59 16.72 -14.39 10.13
CA GLN A 59 16.43 -13.01 9.84
C GLN A 59 17.75 -12.28 9.63
N LYS A 60 17.86 -11.52 8.54
CA LYS A 60 18.99 -10.61 8.31
C LYS A 60 18.58 -9.22 8.74
N LYS A 61 19.30 -8.63 9.69
CA LYS A 61 19.05 -7.28 10.19
C LYS A 61 20.11 -6.31 9.67
N PHE A 62 19.70 -5.34 8.86
CA PHE A 62 20.60 -4.36 8.26
C PHE A 62 20.94 -3.23 9.25
N THR A 63 22.06 -2.54 9.00
CA THR A 63 22.48 -1.36 9.80
C THR A 63 21.45 -0.23 9.84
N CYS A 64 20.59 -0.11 8.82
CA CYS A 64 19.51 0.89 8.78
C CYS A 64 18.28 0.51 9.63
N GLY A 65 18.32 -0.65 10.30
CA GLY A 65 17.23 -1.20 11.11
C GLY A 65 16.19 -1.99 10.33
N ASP A 66 16.24 -1.97 8.99
CA ASP A 66 15.39 -2.84 8.18
C ASP A 66 15.85 -4.30 8.31
N TRP A 67 14.98 -5.23 7.92
CA TRP A 67 15.30 -6.65 7.92
C TRP A 67 14.77 -7.36 6.67
N ALA A 68 15.28 -8.56 6.43
CA ALA A 68 14.81 -9.47 5.40
C ALA A 68 14.86 -10.91 5.90
N TRP A 69 13.99 -11.77 5.37
CA TRP A 69 14.10 -13.21 5.60
C TRP A 69 15.43 -13.72 5.04
N GLY A 70 16.12 -14.49 5.87
CA GLY A 70 17.36 -15.20 5.57
C GLY A 70 17.08 -16.63 5.12
N ASN A 71 17.99 -17.52 5.47
CA ASN A 71 17.92 -18.91 5.06
C ASN A 71 16.84 -19.67 5.83
N PHE A 72 16.42 -20.81 5.28
CA PHE A 72 15.60 -21.76 6.02
C PHE A 72 16.42 -22.40 7.13
N ALA A 73 15.93 -22.34 8.36
CA ALA A 73 16.66 -22.86 9.51
C ALA A 73 16.12 -24.24 9.92
N ALA A 74 14.81 -24.35 10.16
CA ALA A 74 14.20 -25.59 10.64
C ALA A 74 12.76 -25.75 10.17
N ARG A 75 12.40 -27.00 9.83
CA ARG A 75 11.02 -27.41 9.56
C ARG A 75 10.30 -27.65 10.88
N CYS A 76 8.99 -27.39 10.94
CA CYS A 76 8.19 -27.85 12.08
C CYS A 76 8.18 -29.39 12.15
N ASN A 77 7.98 -29.94 13.35
CA ASN A 77 7.92 -31.39 13.56
C ASN A 77 6.57 -32.03 13.14
N HIS A 78 5.54 -31.24 12.85
CA HIS A 78 4.16 -31.73 12.66
C HIS A 78 3.75 -31.90 11.17
N GLU A 79 4.57 -31.45 10.22
CA GLU A 79 4.27 -31.53 8.79
C GLU A 79 4.75 -32.87 8.19
N TYR A 80 3.84 -33.84 8.04
CA TYR A 80 4.13 -35.15 7.43
C TYR A 80 4.25 -35.09 5.89
N ARG A 81 3.68 -34.06 5.23
CA ARG A 81 3.66 -33.99 3.76
C ARG A 81 4.85 -33.25 3.17
N MET A 82 5.52 -33.88 2.21
CA MET A 82 6.42 -33.19 1.30
C MET A 82 5.60 -32.46 0.23
N GLY A 83 5.53 -31.14 0.31
CA GLY A 83 5.00 -30.29 -0.79
C GLY A 83 4.08 -29.16 -0.39
N GLU A 84 3.54 -29.14 0.84
CA GLU A 84 2.74 -28.00 1.34
C GLU A 84 3.67 -27.01 2.07
N THR A 85 3.58 -25.73 1.70
CA THR A 85 4.41 -24.68 2.31
C THR A 85 3.78 -24.34 3.67
N CYS A 86 4.51 -24.51 4.78
CA CYS A 86 4.01 -24.14 6.10
C CYS A 86 3.41 -22.72 6.08
N GLY A 87 2.18 -22.59 6.57
CA GLY A 87 1.38 -21.37 6.44
C GLY A 87 1.95 -20.16 7.18
N MET A 88 2.89 -20.36 8.11
CA MET A 88 3.48 -19.27 8.89
C MET A 88 5.00 -19.42 9.10
N ARG A 89 5.70 -18.29 9.00
CA ARG A 89 7.16 -18.17 9.10
C ARG A 89 7.55 -17.54 10.43
N LEU A 90 8.45 -18.18 11.17
CA LEU A 90 9.01 -17.69 12.42
C LEU A 90 10.49 -17.36 12.28
N VAL A 91 10.98 -16.48 13.14
CA VAL A 91 12.40 -16.15 13.23
C VAL A 91 13.13 -17.23 14.05
N HIS A 92 14.21 -17.81 13.50
CA HIS A 92 15.12 -18.71 14.21
C HIS A 92 16.26 -17.93 14.88
N ASN A 93 17.11 -17.35 14.05
CA ASN A 93 18.25 -16.52 14.46
C ASN A 93 18.20 -15.18 13.73
N THR A 94 18.76 -14.13 14.35
CA THR A 94 18.92 -12.82 13.72
C THR A 94 20.38 -12.52 13.47
N GLU A 95 20.78 -12.54 12.20
CA GLU A 95 22.12 -12.21 11.75
C GLU A 95 22.24 -10.70 11.48
N PRO A 96 23.11 -9.97 12.21
CA PRO A 96 23.39 -8.59 11.89
C PRO A 96 24.21 -8.50 10.59
N VAL A 97 23.71 -7.74 9.62
CA VAL A 97 24.40 -7.46 8.36
C VAL A 97 25.02 -6.08 8.45
N GLY A 98 26.34 -6.00 8.27
CA GLY A 98 27.12 -4.75 8.34
C GLY A 98 26.87 -3.75 7.20
N THR A 99 25.93 -4.02 6.30
CA THR A 99 25.56 -3.14 5.19
C THR A 99 24.18 -2.52 5.40
N LYS A 100 23.87 -1.50 4.62
CA LYS A 100 22.51 -0.94 4.54
C LYS A 100 21.63 -1.85 3.70
N CYS A 101 20.32 -1.69 3.79
CA CYS A 101 19.41 -2.41 2.91
C CYS A 101 19.51 -1.87 1.46
N LYS A 102 19.09 -2.68 0.49
CA LYS A 102 19.11 -2.32 -0.94
C LYS A 102 18.38 -1.02 -1.26
N LEU A 103 17.31 -0.69 -0.54
CA LEU A 103 16.56 0.55 -0.73
C LEU A 103 17.38 1.76 -0.27
N CYS A 104 18.08 1.63 0.86
CA CYS A 104 19.03 2.63 1.34
C CYS A 104 20.20 2.82 0.38
N ASP A 105 20.76 1.74 -0.15
CA ASP A 105 21.83 1.84 -1.15
C ASP A 105 21.38 2.57 -2.42
N LYS A 106 20.17 2.27 -2.91
CA LYS A 106 19.59 2.97 -4.07
C LYS A 106 19.44 4.48 -3.83
N ILE A 107 18.95 4.86 -2.65
CA ILE A 107 18.81 6.27 -2.26
C ILE A 107 20.20 6.93 -2.21
N ASP A 108 21.15 6.33 -1.51
CA ASP A 108 22.52 6.87 -1.40
C ASP A 108 23.17 7.08 -2.78
N ILE A 109 23.00 6.12 -3.71
CA ILE A 109 23.53 6.25 -5.08
C ILE A 109 22.89 7.43 -5.79
N LYS A 110 21.57 7.58 -5.73
CA LYS A 110 20.87 8.69 -6.40
C LYS A 110 21.18 10.04 -5.76
N THR A 111 21.27 10.12 -4.44
CA THR A 111 21.67 11.34 -3.73
C THR A 111 23.09 11.77 -4.10
N ARG A 112 24.05 10.83 -4.21
CA ARG A 112 25.39 11.15 -4.69
C ARG A 112 25.36 11.70 -6.12
N ARG A 113 24.59 11.08 -7.03
CA ARG A 113 24.43 11.57 -8.41
C ARG A 113 23.81 12.97 -8.45
N LEU A 114 22.77 13.22 -7.64
CA LEU A 114 22.13 14.52 -7.50
C LEU A 114 23.13 15.59 -7.08
N ASN A 115 23.92 15.33 -6.04
CA ASN A 115 24.94 16.26 -5.56
C ASN A 115 26.00 16.56 -6.62
N THR A 116 26.43 15.56 -7.38
CA THR A 116 27.36 15.74 -8.50
C THR A 116 26.77 16.64 -9.60
N GLU A 117 25.51 16.44 -9.99
CA GLU A 117 24.86 17.27 -11.01
C GLU A 117 24.60 18.69 -10.51
N ILE A 118 24.17 18.86 -9.25
CA ILE A 118 24.04 20.19 -8.63
C ILE A 118 25.38 20.93 -8.66
N GLY A 119 26.46 20.28 -8.25
CA GLY A 119 27.80 20.87 -8.28
C GLY A 119 28.27 21.23 -9.69
N ARG A 120 27.92 20.41 -10.70
CA ARG A 120 28.19 20.72 -12.11
C ARG A 120 27.43 21.96 -12.57
N LEU A 121 26.13 22.03 -12.28
CA LEU A 121 25.29 23.16 -12.66
C LEU A 121 25.74 24.46 -11.99
N GLN A 122 26.06 24.41 -10.68
CA GLN A 122 26.55 25.56 -9.93
C GLN A 122 27.84 26.12 -10.54
N ARG A 123 28.77 25.24 -10.93
CA ARG A 123 30.02 25.66 -11.59
C ARG A 123 29.75 26.40 -12.90
N TRP A 124 28.90 25.85 -13.77
CA TRP A 124 28.54 26.51 -15.04
C TRP A 124 27.84 27.86 -14.85
N ILE A 125 27.02 28.00 -13.81
CA ILE A 125 26.38 29.27 -13.46
C ILE A 125 27.44 30.30 -13.05
N GLN A 126 28.40 29.91 -12.21
CA GLN A 126 29.46 30.81 -11.71
C GLN A 126 30.45 31.24 -12.81
N GLU A 127 30.80 30.32 -13.71
CA GLU A 127 31.70 30.60 -14.84
C GLU A 127 31.05 31.47 -15.93
N GLY A 128 29.76 31.81 -15.79
CA GLY A 128 29.02 32.57 -16.80
C GLY A 128 28.85 31.80 -18.11
N SER A 129 28.71 30.47 -18.01
CA SER A 129 28.71 29.58 -19.17
C SER A 129 27.62 29.92 -20.18
N THR A 130 27.98 30.01 -21.46
CA THR A 130 27.05 30.20 -22.58
C THR A 130 26.26 28.92 -22.92
N LEU A 131 26.55 27.79 -22.26
CA LEU A 131 25.97 26.47 -22.49
C LEU A 131 24.53 26.35 -21.94
N LYS A 132 23.62 27.20 -22.41
CA LYS A 132 22.23 27.28 -21.93
C LYS A 132 21.51 25.92 -22.01
N ALA A 133 21.61 25.23 -23.15
CA ALA A 133 20.98 23.93 -23.35
C ALA A 133 21.55 22.84 -22.41
N SER A 134 22.86 22.85 -22.13
CA SER A 134 23.47 21.90 -21.20
C SER A 134 23.04 22.16 -19.75
N MET A 135 22.92 23.44 -19.37
CA MET A 135 22.40 23.83 -18.06
C MET A 135 20.93 23.44 -17.89
N GLU A 136 20.10 23.65 -18.91
CA GLU A 136 18.70 23.22 -18.91
C GLU A 136 18.58 21.70 -18.73
N LYS A 137 19.29 20.91 -19.54
CA LYS A 137 19.33 19.45 -19.39
C LYS A 137 19.77 19.01 -18.00
N SER A 138 20.75 19.70 -17.40
CA SER A 138 21.22 19.39 -16.05
C SER A 138 20.15 19.73 -15.00
N ARG A 139 19.37 20.80 -15.17
CA ARG A 139 18.22 21.12 -14.31
C ARG A 139 17.15 20.04 -14.39
N ASP A 140 16.83 19.56 -15.59
CA ASP A 140 15.86 18.47 -15.77
C ASP A 140 16.34 17.19 -15.07
N GLN A 141 17.62 16.84 -15.25
CA GLN A 141 18.22 15.69 -14.56
C GLN A 141 18.18 15.81 -13.04
N ILE A 142 18.42 17.00 -12.49
CA ILE A 142 18.30 17.28 -11.06
C ILE A 142 16.85 17.07 -10.59
N ALA A 143 15.87 17.58 -11.34
CA ALA A 143 14.45 17.44 -11.01
C ALA A 143 14.02 15.97 -11.02
N ASP A 144 14.45 15.20 -12.03
CA ASP A 144 14.16 13.77 -12.14
C ASP A 144 14.79 12.99 -10.99
N LEU A 145 16.07 13.23 -10.69
CA LEU A 145 16.76 12.57 -9.58
C LEU A 145 16.08 12.87 -8.24
N GLN A 146 15.66 14.12 -8.01
CA GLN A 146 14.97 14.50 -6.78
C GLN A 146 13.62 13.80 -6.66
N LYS A 147 12.85 13.71 -7.76
CA LYS A 147 11.58 12.98 -7.79
C LYS A 147 11.76 11.50 -7.45
N GLU A 148 12.76 10.85 -8.04
CA GLU A 148 13.09 9.46 -7.77
C GLU A 148 13.53 9.23 -6.32
N ILE A 149 14.37 10.11 -5.77
CA ILE A 149 14.79 10.03 -4.36
C ILE A 149 13.56 10.14 -3.45
N ASN A 150 12.70 11.12 -3.67
CA ASN A 150 11.48 11.33 -2.88
C ASN A 150 10.57 10.10 -2.90
N GLN A 151 10.43 9.46 -4.07
CA GLN A 151 9.64 8.24 -4.21
C GLN A 151 10.24 7.07 -3.41
N LEU A 152 11.56 6.87 -3.49
CA LEU A 152 12.24 5.81 -2.73
C LEU A 152 12.18 6.07 -1.22
N GLU A 153 12.27 7.33 -0.79
CA GLU A 153 12.11 7.67 0.62
C GLU A 153 10.68 7.43 1.12
N PHE A 154 9.68 7.73 0.29
CA PHE A 154 8.29 7.39 0.59
C PHE A 154 8.12 5.87 0.74
N GLU A 155 8.66 5.08 -0.19
CA GLU A 155 8.67 3.62 -0.09
C GLU A 155 9.34 3.15 1.20
N ARG A 156 10.48 3.76 1.58
CA ARG A 156 11.19 3.44 2.83
C ARG A 156 10.32 3.68 4.05
N ARG A 157 9.64 4.82 4.11
CA ARG A 157 8.72 5.17 5.22
C ARG A 157 7.53 4.22 5.26
N HIS A 158 6.91 3.95 4.11
CA HIS A 158 5.76 3.06 4.01
C HIS A 158 6.11 1.64 4.46
N LYS A 159 7.26 1.12 4.02
CA LYS A 159 7.74 -0.21 4.42
C LYS A 159 7.94 -0.32 5.92
N LYS A 160 8.49 0.71 6.56
CA LYS A 160 8.67 0.73 8.03
C LYS A 160 7.33 0.72 8.77
N PHE A 161 6.31 1.41 8.25
CA PHE A 161 4.97 1.41 8.82
C PHE A 161 4.26 0.06 8.63
N SER A 162 4.37 -0.55 7.44
CA SER A 162 3.69 -1.82 7.14
C SER A 162 4.24 -3.02 7.91
N LEU A 163 5.47 -2.95 8.43
CA LEU A 163 6.08 -4.00 9.25
C LEU A 163 5.65 -3.94 10.73
N GLY A 164 4.80 -2.97 11.11
CA GLY A 164 4.29 -2.78 12.47
C GLY A 164 2.83 -3.23 12.68
N LYS A 165 2.30 -4.12 11.84
CA LYS A 165 0.97 -4.74 12.00
C LYS A 165 1.06 -6.25 11.97
#